data_AF-A0A4Z1PC21-F1
#
_entry.id   AF-A0A4Z1PC21-F1
#
_cell.length_a   1.000
_cell.length_b   1.000
_cell.length_c   1.000
_cell.angle_alpha   90.00
_cell.angle_beta   90.00
_cell.angle_gamma   90.00
#
_symmetry.space_group_name_H-M   'P 1'
#
loop_
_entity.id
_entity.type
_entity.pdbx_description
1 polymer ?
#
loop_
_entity_poly.entity_id
_entity_poly.type
_entity_poly.pdbx_seq_one_letter_code
_entity_poly.pdbx_strand_id
1 'polypeptide(L)'
;MASTTPSIPTSTIITATIGGALTIVLGYAIYFDHKRRTDAEFRKTLRKESRKIEKAVKEEKEMEGKKRRTEIRAAVDRVNAEGVPSDAEEVEGYFMEEVAEGERLCQDDLKHEGQSLDESALPLHTELLSRIDPLAMACDIDSTLTLNVESQSLEAALCFFRALKVYPNAEELFQIYDKTVPKPILDILAEMIAYDPSMGLKGAAKKSPAATEFDDDV
;
A
#
# COMPACT_ATOMS: atom_id res chain seq x y z
N MET A 1 -31.08 -69.81 45.36
CA MET A 1 -29.98 -69.04 44.75
C MET A 1 -30.59 -67.81 44.10
N ALA A 2 -30.67 -66.68 44.81
CA ALA A 2 -31.24 -65.45 44.24
C ALA A 2 -30.16 -64.77 43.37
N SER A 3 -30.39 -64.74 42.06
CA SER A 3 -29.56 -64.02 41.10
C SER A 3 -29.93 -62.53 41.16
N THR A 4 -29.10 -61.72 41.82
CA THR A 4 -29.25 -60.27 41.80
C THR A 4 -28.79 -59.74 40.44
N THR A 5 -29.74 -59.39 39.57
CA THR A 5 -29.46 -58.64 38.33
C THR A 5 -29.18 -57.18 38.69
N PRO A 6 -28.01 -56.62 38.35
CA PRO A 6 -27.73 -55.21 38.63
C PRO A 6 -28.59 -54.31 37.74
N SER A 7 -29.47 -53.53 38.35
CA SER A 7 -30.22 -52.46 37.69
C SER A 7 -29.31 -51.25 37.50
N ILE A 8 -28.70 -51.12 36.32
CA ILE A 8 -27.85 -49.97 35.98
C ILE A 8 -28.75 -48.73 35.82
N PRO A 9 -28.51 -47.65 36.57
CA PRO A 9 -29.34 -46.46 36.49
C PRO A 9 -29.20 -45.80 35.11
N THR A 10 -30.31 -45.29 34.57
CA THR A 10 -30.36 -44.66 33.24
C THR A 10 -29.41 -43.49 33.10
N SER A 11 -29.12 -42.78 34.21
CA SER A 11 -28.10 -41.73 34.27
C SER A 11 -26.69 -42.24 33.93
N THR A 12 -26.34 -43.47 34.34
CA THR A 12 -25.04 -44.08 34.01
C THR A 12 -24.95 -44.39 32.52
N ILE A 13 -26.03 -44.86 31.91
CA ILE A 13 -26.08 -45.15 30.46
C ILE A 13 -25.92 -43.84 29.67
N ILE A 14 -26.68 -42.81 30.03
CA ILE A 14 -26.63 -41.50 29.37
C ILE A 14 -25.24 -40.89 29.49
N THR A 15 -24.65 -40.84 30.69
CA THR A 15 -23.31 -40.29 30.91
C THR A 15 -22.23 -41.06 30.15
N ALA A 16 -22.31 -42.39 30.11
CA ALA A 16 -21.37 -43.21 29.35
C ALA A 16 -21.45 -42.95 27.83
N THR A 17 -22.65 -42.79 27.28
CA THR A 17 -22.81 -42.48 25.85
C THR A 17 -22.30 -41.08 25.48
N ILE A 18 -22.57 -40.07 26.32
CA ILE A 18 -22.10 -38.70 26.10
C ILE A 18 -20.57 -38.63 26.22
N GLY A 19 -20.00 -39.26 27.25
CA GLY A 19 -18.54 -39.35 27.42
C GLY A 19 -17.86 -40.07 26.24
N GLY A 20 -18.47 -41.15 25.76
CA GLY A 20 -17.98 -41.87 24.57
C GLY A 20 -18.02 -41.03 23.30
N ALA A 21 -19.12 -40.30 23.05
CA ALA A 21 -19.23 -39.44 21.89
C ALA A 21 -18.18 -38.30 21.90
N LEU A 22 -17.99 -37.65 23.05
CA LEU A 22 -17.00 -36.55 23.19
C LEU A 22 -15.57 -37.03 22.98
N THR A 23 -15.21 -38.22 23.48
CA THR A 23 -13.87 -38.79 23.31
C THR A 23 -13.58 -39.18 21.85
N ILE A 24 -14.56 -39.70 21.12
CA ILE A 24 -14.44 -39.99 19.69
C ILE A 24 -14.25 -38.70 18.88
N VAL A 25 -15.04 -37.66 19.15
CA VAL A 25 -14.91 -36.35 18.47
C VAL A 25 -13.55 -35.72 18.74
N LEU A 26 -13.10 -35.72 19.99
CA LEU A 26 -11.79 -35.17 20.37
C LEU A 26 -10.64 -35.98 19.75
N GLY A 27 -10.74 -37.32 19.76
CA GLY A 27 -9.78 -38.21 19.11
C GLY A 27 -9.71 -37.99 17.60
N TYR A 28 -10.87 -37.80 16.94
CA TYR A 28 -10.92 -37.48 15.51
C TYR A 28 -10.32 -36.10 15.21
N ALA A 29 -10.58 -35.10 16.05
CA ALA A 29 -9.99 -33.77 15.89
C ALA A 29 -8.45 -33.82 15.99
N ILE A 30 -7.92 -34.55 16.97
CA ILE A 30 -6.47 -34.75 17.13
C ILE A 30 -5.90 -35.52 15.93
N TYR A 31 -6.54 -36.61 15.51
CA TYR A 31 -6.11 -37.39 14.34
C TYR A 31 -6.15 -36.56 13.05
N PHE A 32 -7.19 -35.76 12.85
CA PHE A 32 -7.38 -34.93 11.66
C PHE A 32 -6.36 -33.78 11.61
N ASP A 33 -6.07 -33.11 12.73
CA ASP A 33 -4.99 -32.11 12.82
C ASP A 33 -3.61 -32.76 12.58
N HIS A 34 -3.37 -33.95 13.12
CA HIS A 34 -2.14 -34.71 12.86
C HIS A 34 -1.99 -35.08 11.38
N LYS A 35 -3.04 -35.60 10.75
CA LYS A 35 -3.05 -35.94 9.31
C LYS A 35 -2.79 -34.71 8.45
N ARG A 36 -3.46 -33.59 8.75
CA ARG A 36 -3.24 -32.30 8.08
C ARG A 36 -1.80 -31.79 8.20
N ARG A 37 -1.12 -32.04 9.32
CA ARG A 37 0.27 -31.58 9.54
C ARG A 37 1.34 -32.53 8.98
N THR A 38 1.03 -33.80 8.75
CA THR A 38 2.01 -34.83 8.33
C THR A 38 1.97 -35.18 6.83
N ASP A 39 0.96 -34.73 6.08
CA ASP A 39 0.86 -34.97 4.64
C ASP A 39 1.90 -34.16 3.83
N ALA A 40 2.92 -34.86 3.30
CA ALA A 40 3.99 -34.25 2.51
C ALA A 40 3.49 -33.57 1.23
N GLU A 41 2.47 -34.13 0.57
CA GLU A 41 1.87 -33.54 -0.63
C GLU A 41 1.11 -32.24 -0.32
N PHE A 42 0.38 -32.16 0.81
CA PHE A 42 -0.32 -30.94 1.24
C PHE A 42 0.65 -29.79 1.56
N ARG A 43 1.80 -30.09 2.18
CA ARG A 43 2.85 -29.09 2.41
C ARG A 43 3.47 -28.59 1.11
N LYS A 44 3.63 -29.47 0.12
CA LYS A 44 4.13 -29.08 -1.21
C LYS A 44 3.12 -28.20 -1.96
N THR A 45 1.81 -28.51 -1.88
CA THR A 45 0.79 -27.67 -2.52
C THR A 45 0.69 -26.30 -1.86
N LEU A 46 0.67 -26.22 -0.53
CA LEU A 46 0.70 -24.94 0.19
C LEU A 46 1.92 -24.10 -0.16
N ARG A 47 3.11 -24.70 -0.23
CA ARG A 47 4.34 -24.01 -0.66
C ARG A 47 4.28 -23.56 -2.12
N LYS A 48 3.65 -24.35 -3.00
CA LYS A 48 3.47 -23.98 -4.42
C LYS A 48 2.48 -22.83 -4.54
N GLU A 49 1.37 -22.87 -3.82
CA GLU A 49 0.34 -21.84 -3.82
C GLU A 49 0.85 -20.55 -3.17
N SER A 50 1.53 -20.63 -2.02
CA SER A 50 2.15 -19.46 -1.39
C SER A 50 3.19 -18.81 -2.29
N ARG A 51 4.05 -19.61 -2.95
CA ARG A 51 5.02 -19.09 -3.94
C ARG A 51 4.35 -18.51 -5.17
N LYS A 52 3.20 -19.02 -5.60
CA LYS A 52 2.43 -18.44 -6.73
C LYS A 52 1.81 -17.10 -6.34
N ILE A 53 1.25 -17.00 -5.13
CA ILE A 53 0.69 -15.76 -4.59
C ILE A 53 1.82 -14.73 -4.43
N GLU A 54 2.95 -15.11 -3.85
CA GLU A 54 4.12 -14.23 -3.69
C GLU A 54 4.67 -13.74 -5.04
N LYS A 55 4.77 -14.64 -6.03
CA LYS A 55 5.15 -14.25 -7.41
C LYS A 55 4.12 -13.33 -8.05
N ALA A 56 2.83 -13.60 -7.89
CA ALA A 56 1.77 -12.75 -8.41
C ALA A 56 1.79 -11.36 -7.76
N VAL A 57 1.97 -11.28 -6.44
CA VAL A 57 2.11 -10.00 -5.72
C VAL A 57 3.36 -9.24 -6.14
N LYS A 58 4.49 -9.94 -6.37
CA LYS A 58 5.72 -9.32 -6.89
C LYS A 58 5.52 -8.79 -8.31
N GLU A 59 4.90 -9.58 -9.19
CA GLU A 59 4.60 -9.19 -10.57
C GLU A 59 3.61 -8.02 -10.61
N GLU A 60 2.56 -8.03 -9.78
CA GLU A 60 1.62 -6.93 -9.64
C GLU A 60 2.31 -5.64 -9.18
N LYS A 61 3.18 -5.71 -8.15
CA LYS A 61 3.97 -4.56 -7.68
C LYS A 61 4.96 -4.05 -8.72
N GLU A 62 5.59 -4.94 -9.48
CA GLU A 62 6.47 -4.54 -10.58
C GLU A 62 5.69 -3.89 -11.73
N MET A 63 4.48 -4.37 -12.03
CA MET A 63 3.60 -3.80 -13.05
C MET A 63 3.01 -2.46 -12.60
N GLU A 64 2.61 -2.33 -11.35
CA GLU A 64 2.19 -1.08 -10.71
C GLU A 64 3.33 -0.06 -10.72
N GLY A 65 4.53 -0.49 -10.32
CA GLY A 65 5.76 0.30 -10.46
C GLY A 65 5.93 0.78 -11.89
N LYS A 66 5.97 -0.13 -12.88
CA LYS A 66 6.10 0.24 -14.31
C LYS A 66 5.02 1.22 -14.78
N LYS A 67 3.76 1.03 -14.38
CA LYS A 67 2.65 1.94 -14.69
C LYS A 67 2.91 3.34 -14.15
N ARG A 68 3.27 3.45 -12.86
CA ARG A 68 3.65 4.72 -12.21
C ARG A 68 4.79 5.41 -12.95
N ARG A 69 5.85 4.69 -13.30
CA ARG A 69 6.98 5.25 -14.08
C ARG A 69 6.54 5.73 -15.46
N THR A 70 5.65 5.00 -16.13
CA THR A 70 5.14 5.39 -17.45
C THR A 70 4.23 6.62 -17.39
N GLU A 71 3.44 6.77 -16.32
CA GLU A 71 2.59 7.93 -16.09
C GLU A 71 3.42 9.18 -15.78
N ILE A 72 4.39 9.06 -14.88
CA ILE A 72 5.35 10.14 -14.57
C ILE A 72 6.06 10.59 -15.85
N ARG A 73 6.54 9.64 -16.66
CA ARG A 73 7.20 9.93 -17.93
C ARG A 73 6.26 10.66 -18.90
N ALA A 74 5.03 10.18 -19.06
CA ALA A 74 4.06 10.81 -19.94
C ALA A 74 3.72 12.24 -19.49
N ALA A 75 3.67 12.50 -18.19
CA ALA A 75 3.44 13.83 -17.63
C ALA A 75 4.64 14.77 -17.91
N VAL A 76 5.87 14.30 -17.71
CA VAL A 76 7.09 15.08 -18.03
C VAL A 76 7.17 15.38 -19.52
N ASP A 77 6.86 14.41 -20.39
CA ASP A 77 6.85 14.62 -21.84
C ASP A 77 5.83 15.71 -22.25
N ARG A 78 4.69 15.82 -21.56
CA ARG A 78 3.71 16.91 -21.78
C ARG A 78 4.27 18.27 -21.40
N VAL A 79 4.85 18.39 -20.20
CA VAL A 79 5.47 19.64 -19.73
C VAL A 79 6.63 20.08 -20.63
N ASN A 80 7.43 19.13 -21.09
CA ASN A 80 8.53 19.41 -22.01
C ASN A 80 8.05 19.89 -23.38
N ALA A 81 6.85 19.50 -23.83
CA ALA A 81 6.26 19.93 -25.09
C ALA A 81 5.67 21.35 -25.04
N GLU A 82 5.21 21.81 -23.88
CA GLU A 82 4.62 23.16 -23.70
C GLU A 82 5.67 24.26 -23.87
N GLY A 83 6.94 23.97 -23.56
CA GLY A 83 8.03 24.94 -23.68
C GLY A 83 7.95 26.03 -22.61
N VAL A 84 9.12 26.45 -22.12
CA VAL A 84 9.22 27.48 -21.08
C VAL A 84 9.25 28.87 -21.74
N PRO A 85 8.59 29.90 -21.17
CA PRO A 85 8.68 31.28 -21.67
C PRO A 85 10.15 31.71 -21.82
N SER A 86 10.50 32.35 -22.93
CA SER A 86 11.89 32.75 -23.22
C SER A 86 12.23 34.18 -22.78
N ASP A 87 11.24 34.98 -22.38
CA ASP A 87 11.46 36.36 -21.92
C ASP A 87 11.83 36.41 -20.43
N ALA A 88 12.82 37.23 -20.07
CA ALA A 88 13.39 37.25 -18.72
C ALA A 88 12.39 37.73 -17.65
N GLU A 89 11.50 38.67 -17.99
CA GLU A 89 10.49 39.18 -17.05
C GLU A 89 9.37 38.15 -16.84
N GLU A 90 8.98 37.45 -17.91
CA GLU A 90 7.99 36.37 -17.85
C GLU A 90 8.51 35.13 -17.13
N VAL A 91 9.82 34.83 -17.22
CA VAL A 91 10.46 33.69 -16.53
C VAL A 91 10.39 33.84 -15.01
N GLU A 92 10.65 35.03 -14.47
CA GLU A 92 10.57 35.27 -13.02
C GLU A 92 9.12 35.16 -12.52
N GLY A 93 8.15 35.68 -13.28
CA GLY A 93 6.73 35.53 -12.96
C GLY A 93 6.27 34.08 -12.97
N TYR A 94 6.64 33.34 -14.01
CA TYR A 94 6.35 31.92 -14.16
C TYR A 94 6.95 31.09 -13.03
N PHE A 95 8.20 31.37 -12.64
CA PHE A 95 8.85 30.71 -11.51
C PHE A 95 8.07 30.90 -10.20
N MET A 96 7.67 32.13 -9.90
CA MET A 96 6.94 32.44 -8.66
C MET A 96 5.56 31.79 -8.65
N GLU A 97 4.87 31.77 -9.79
CA GLU A 97 3.57 31.11 -9.95
C GLU A 97 3.66 29.60 -9.74
N GLU A 98 4.60 28.92 -10.41
CA GLU A 98 4.78 27.46 -10.30
C GLU A 98 5.22 27.04 -8.89
N VAL A 99 6.09 27.81 -8.23
CA VAL A 99 6.47 27.53 -6.84
C VAL A 99 5.28 27.72 -5.90
N ALA A 100 4.50 28.78 -6.06
CA ALA A 100 3.32 29.02 -5.23
C ALA A 100 2.24 27.95 -5.44
N GLU A 101 2.02 27.50 -6.67
CA GLU A 101 1.08 26.44 -6.99
C GLU A 101 1.53 25.09 -6.42
N GLY A 102 2.80 24.73 -6.59
CA GLY A 102 3.39 23.52 -6.01
C GLY A 102 3.31 23.51 -4.48
N GLU A 103 3.56 24.64 -3.82
CA GLU A 103 3.40 24.78 -2.37
C GLU A 103 1.93 24.67 -1.92
N ARG A 104 0.99 25.18 -2.71
CA ARG A 104 -0.45 25.07 -2.42
C ARG A 104 -0.90 23.60 -2.46
N LEU A 105 -0.45 22.84 -3.46
CA LEU A 105 -0.73 21.40 -3.57
C LEU A 105 -0.14 20.63 -2.39
N CYS A 106 1.09 20.96 -1.95
CA CYS A 106 1.69 20.36 -0.75
C CYS A 106 0.90 20.65 0.54
N GLN A 107 0.29 21.84 0.65
CA GLN A 107 -0.47 22.23 1.84
C GLN A 107 -1.83 21.54 1.90
N ASP A 108 -2.44 21.27 0.74
CA ASP A 108 -3.73 20.60 0.67
C ASP A 108 -3.59 19.10 1.03
N ASP A 109 -2.47 18.46 0.69
CA ASP A 109 -2.12 17.10 1.16
C ASP A 109 -2.07 17.01 2.70
N LEU A 110 -1.51 18.02 3.39
CA LEU A 110 -1.40 18.04 4.85
C LEU A 110 -2.74 18.24 5.57
N LYS A 111 -3.75 18.82 4.91
CA LYS A 111 -5.08 19.01 5.52
C LYS A 111 -5.86 17.70 5.62
N HIS A 112 -5.53 16.70 4.80
CA HIS A 112 -6.18 15.39 4.85
C HIS A 112 -5.60 14.44 5.91
N GLU A 113 -4.36 14.64 6.37
CA GLU A 113 -3.82 13.92 7.55
C GLU A 113 -4.31 14.51 8.89
N GLY A 114 -4.88 15.72 8.88
CA GLY A 114 -5.28 16.47 10.07
C GLY A 114 -6.71 16.24 10.58
N GLN A 115 -7.47 15.27 10.05
CA GLN A 115 -8.76 14.87 10.65
C GLN A 115 -8.62 13.56 11.42
N SER A 116 -7.76 13.59 12.44
CA SER A 116 -7.83 12.66 13.55
C SER A 116 -9.20 12.81 14.24
N LEU A 117 -10.08 11.83 14.03
CA LEU A 117 -11.09 11.33 14.98
C LEU A 117 -11.47 12.30 16.12
N ASP A 118 -12.42 13.21 15.88
CA ASP A 118 -13.22 13.72 16.99
C ASP A 118 -14.34 12.71 17.30
N GLU A 119 -14.01 11.85 18.25
CA GLU A 119 -14.88 10.90 18.93
C GLU A 119 -16.03 11.63 19.65
N SER A 120 -17.09 12.07 18.94
CA SER A 120 -18.27 12.64 19.60
C SER A 120 -19.61 12.58 18.84
N ALA A 121 -19.88 11.56 18.01
CA ALA A 121 -21.27 11.26 17.61
C ALA A 121 -21.48 9.82 17.11
N LEU A 122 -21.88 8.92 18.01
CA LEU A 122 -22.79 7.81 17.69
C LEU A 122 -24.07 8.06 18.50
N PRO A 123 -25.29 7.77 17.99
CA PRO A 123 -25.61 6.44 17.46
C PRO A 123 -26.65 6.38 16.32
N LEU A 124 -26.70 5.20 15.68
CA LEU A 124 -27.86 4.49 15.11
C LEU A 124 -27.55 3.97 13.70
N HIS A 125 -26.99 2.76 13.63
CA HIS A 125 -27.55 1.67 12.82
C HIS A 125 -26.85 0.35 13.18
N THR A 126 -27.07 -0.07 14.42
CA THR A 126 -27.12 -1.50 14.76
C THR A 126 -28.43 -2.04 14.22
N GLU A 127 -28.43 -2.58 12.99
CA GLU A 127 -29.39 -3.55 12.43
C GLU A 127 -29.18 -3.63 10.91
N LEU A 128 -28.12 -4.33 10.47
CA LEU A 128 -28.02 -5.04 9.18
C LEU A 128 -26.68 -5.80 9.03
N LEU A 129 -26.15 -6.33 10.14
CA LEU A 129 -24.88 -7.07 10.21
C LEU A 129 -25.08 -8.58 10.03
N SER A 130 -25.64 -9.02 8.89
CA SER A 130 -25.75 -10.46 8.61
C SER A 130 -25.64 -10.89 7.14
N ARG A 131 -25.16 -10.05 6.21
CA ARG A 131 -25.04 -10.51 4.81
C ARG A 131 -23.87 -10.02 3.96
N ILE A 132 -22.85 -9.38 4.54
CA ILE A 132 -21.69 -8.94 3.75
C ILE A 132 -20.41 -9.28 4.52
N ASP A 133 -19.48 -9.93 3.83
CA ASP A 133 -18.16 -10.30 4.34
C ASP A 133 -17.39 -9.03 4.78
N PRO A 134 -16.99 -8.91 6.06
CA PRO A 134 -16.32 -7.71 6.57
C PRO A 134 -14.87 -7.56 6.09
N LEU A 135 -14.34 -8.52 5.31
CA LEU A 135 -12.98 -8.50 4.80
C LEU A 135 -12.85 -7.92 3.38
N ALA A 136 -13.96 -7.70 2.66
CA ALA A 136 -13.95 -7.25 1.27
C ALA A 136 -14.20 -5.73 1.10
N MET A 137 -14.81 -5.06 2.08
CA MET A 137 -15.19 -3.64 1.97
C MET A 137 -14.08 -2.67 2.42
N ALA A 138 -13.06 -3.14 3.14
CA ALA A 138 -11.96 -2.30 3.62
C ALA A 138 -10.95 -1.92 2.52
N CYS A 139 -10.99 -2.58 1.36
CA CYS A 139 -10.01 -2.38 0.29
C CYS A 139 -10.38 -1.27 -0.71
N ASP A 140 -11.64 -0.82 -0.76
CA ASP A 140 -12.07 0.11 -1.80
C ASP A 140 -11.91 1.59 -1.41
N ILE A 141 -11.96 1.92 -0.11
CA ILE A 141 -11.89 3.31 0.35
C ILE A 141 -10.43 3.81 0.36
N ASP A 142 -9.50 2.93 0.77
CA ASP A 142 -8.06 3.24 0.81
C ASP A 142 -7.49 3.47 -0.60
N SER A 143 -7.96 2.71 -1.61
CA SER A 143 -7.52 2.85 -3.00
C SER A 143 -7.97 4.17 -3.65
N THR A 144 -9.19 4.66 -3.38
CA THR A 144 -9.64 5.94 -3.96
C THR A 144 -8.98 7.17 -3.34
N LEU A 145 -8.66 7.11 -2.05
CA LEU A 145 -7.97 8.20 -1.36
C LEU A 145 -6.49 8.25 -1.73
N THR A 146 -5.84 7.09 -1.84
CA THR A 146 -4.44 6.97 -2.29
C THR A 146 -4.23 7.41 -3.73
N LEU A 147 -5.14 7.09 -4.66
CA LEU A 147 -5.06 7.57 -6.04
C LEU A 147 -5.12 9.10 -6.15
N ASN A 148 -5.92 9.77 -5.31
CA ASN A 148 -6.04 11.23 -5.34
C ASN A 148 -4.83 11.92 -4.72
N VAL A 149 -4.23 11.33 -3.67
CA VAL A 149 -2.99 11.80 -3.04
C VAL A 149 -1.79 11.60 -3.98
N GLU A 150 -1.70 10.46 -4.66
CA GLU A 150 -0.63 10.22 -5.65
C GLU A 150 -0.74 11.19 -6.84
N SER A 151 -1.97 11.51 -7.28
CA SER A 151 -2.20 12.51 -8.33
C SER A 151 -1.78 13.92 -7.89
N GLN A 152 -2.08 14.34 -6.66
CA GLN A 152 -1.68 15.65 -6.14
C GLN A 152 -0.17 15.75 -5.92
N SER A 153 0.45 14.69 -5.40
CA SER A 153 1.91 14.60 -5.28
C SER A 153 2.61 14.64 -6.63
N LEU A 154 2.02 14.04 -7.66
CA LEU A 154 2.51 14.10 -9.03
C LEU A 154 2.41 15.52 -9.61
N GLU A 155 1.27 16.18 -9.44
CA GLU A 155 1.02 17.54 -9.94
C GLU A 155 1.94 18.56 -9.25
N ALA A 156 2.10 18.46 -7.93
CA ALA A 156 3.05 19.29 -7.19
C ALA A 156 4.49 19.09 -7.68
N ALA A 157 4.89 17.85 -7.95
CA ALA A 157 6.21 17.55 -8.50
C ALA A 157 6.41 18.16 -9.89
N LEU A 158 5.39 18.21 -10.74
CA LEU A 158 5.46 18.86 -12.05
C LEU A 158 5.70 20.37 -11.92
N CYS A 159 5.03 21.03 -10.98
CA CYS A 159 5.25 22.46 -10.72
C CYS A 159 6.70 22.76 -10.26
N PHE A 160 7.24 21.96 -9.34
CA PHE A 160 8.64 22.08 -8.93
C PHE A 160 9.63 21.74 -10.05
N PHE A 161 9.29 20.77 -10.90
CA PHE A 161 10.10 20.44 -12.08
C PHE A 161 10.16 21.60 -13.07
N ARG A 162 9.04 22.28 -13.32
CA ARG A 162 8.97 23.49 -14.16
C ARG A 162 9.80 24.63 -13.59
N ALA A 163 9.71 24.86 -12.27
CA ALA A 163 10.53 25.84 -11.57
C ALA A 163 12.05 25.55 -11.67
N LEU A 164 12.45 24.27 -11.66
CA LEU A 164 13.85 23.88 -11.85
C LEU A 164 14.36 24.17 -13.27
N LYS A 165 13.51 24.12 -14.30
CA LYS A 165 13.90 24.39 -15.69
C LYS A 165 14.27 25.83 -15.97
N VAL A 166 13.61 26.77 -15.28
CA VAL A 166 13.85 28.21 -15.44
C VAL A 166 15.02 28.71 -14.61
N TYR A 167 15.42 27.98 -13.57
CA TYR A 167 16.39 28.47 -12.60
C TYR A 167 17.83 28.21 -13.06
N PRO A 168 18.72 29.23 -13.05
CA PRO A 168 20.09 29.09 -13.56
C PRO A 168 20.96 28.11 -12.74
N ASN A 169 20.66 27.92 -11.45
CA ASN A 169 21.39 27.04 -10.54
C ASN A 169 20.45 25.97 -9.92
N ALA A 170 19.94 25.04 -10.73
CA ALA A 170 18.97 24.04 -10.27
C ALA A 170 19.38 23.26 -9.00
N GLU A 171 20.69 23.08 -8.75
CA GLU A 171 21.19 22.36 -7.57
C GLU A 171 20.87 23.06 -6.24
N GLU A 172 20.99 24.39 -6.19
CA GLU A 172 20.69 25.17 -4.99
C GLU A 172 19.19 25.12 -4.67
N LEU A 173 18.36 25.24 -5.71
CA LEU A 173 16.91 25.15 -5.58
C LEU A 173 16.47 23.76 -5.08
N PHE A 174 17.04 22.69 -5.63
CA PHE A 174 16.74 21.33 -5.17
C PHE A 174 17.15 21.09 -3.71
N GLN A 175 18.25 21.68 -3.23
CA GLN A 175 18.65 21.57 -1.82
C GLN A 175 17.69 22.27 -0.85
N ILE A 176 17.03 23.34 -1.30
CA ILE A 176 15.96 23.99 -0.53
C ILE A 176 14.76 23.03 -0.48
N TYR A 177 14.38 22.46 -1.63
CA TYR A 177 13.28 21.50 -1.71
C TYR A 177 13.51 20.24 -0.87
N ASP A 178 14.74 19.68 -0.81
CA ASP A 178 15.05 18.51 0.05
C ASP A 178 14.77 18.78 1.54
N LYS A 179 14.72 20.06 1.95
CA LYS A 179 14.45 20.47 3.34
C LYS A 179 13.00 20.91 3.57
N THR A 180 12.33 21.48 2.57
CA THR A 180 11.02 22.11 2.74
C THR A 180 9.87 21.30 2.17
N VAL A 181 10.11 20.48 1.14
CA VAL A 181 9.08 19.70 0.44
C VAL A 181 9.00 18.28 1.04
N PRO A 182 7.79 17.70 1.20
CA PRO A 182 7.64 16.36 1.73
C PRO A 182 8.26 15.29 0.81
N LYS A 183 8.77 14.20 1.42
CA LYS A 183 9.48 13.12 0.73
C LYS A 183 8.74 12.47 -0.44
N PRO A 184 7.41 12.22 -0.39
CA PRO A 184 6.69 11.60 -1.50
C PRO A 184 6.81 12.40 -2.81
N ILE A 185 6.80 13.73 -2.73
CA ILE A 185 6.93 14.64 -3.87
C ILE A 185 8.38 14.65 -4.38
N LEU A 186 9.36 14.66 -3.45
CA LEU A 186 10.78 14.59 -3.80
C LEU A 186 11.16 13.28 -4.51
N ASP A 187 10.55 12.16 -4.12
CA ASP A 187 10.81 10.86 -4.76
C ASP A 187 10.29 10.86 -6.21
N ILE A 188 9.12 11.44 -6.47
CA ILE A 188 8.57 11.63 -7.82
C ILE A 188 9.45 12.60 -8.62
N LEU A 189 9.83 13.74 -8.02
CA LEU A 189 10.68 14.74 -8.66
C LEU A 189 12.06 14.18 -9.03
N ALA A 190 12.67 13.38 -8.15
CA ALA A 190 13.92 12.68 -8.43
C ALA A 190 13.78 11.69 -9.59
N GLU A 191 12.63 11.02 -9.70
CA GLU A 191 12.31 10.15 -10.83
C GLU A 191 12.17 10.95 -12.15
N MET A 192 11.54 12.12 -12.13
CA MET A 192 11.44 13.03 -13.28
C MET A 192 12.82 13.54 -13.73
N ILE A 193 13.68 13.95 -12.78
CA ILE A 193 15.05 14.41 -13.05
C ILE A 193 15.93 13.27 -13.60
N ALA A 194 15.75 12.04 -13.12
CA ALA A 194 16.47 10.88 -13.64
C ALA A 194 16.11 10.58 -15.11
N TYR A 195 14.89 10.92 -15.53
CA TYR A 195 14.47 10.85 -16.93
C TYR A 195 15.03 11.99 -17.80
N ASP A 196 15.13 13.21 -17.25
CA ASP A 196 15.73 14.37 -17.93
C ASP A 196 17.05 14.84 -17.28
N PRO A 197 18.18 14.15 -17.55
CA PRO A 197 19.47 14.51 -16.98
C PRO A 197 20.08 15.78 -17.58
N SER A 198 19.43 16.41 -18.57
CA SER A 198 19.93 17.65 -19.18
C SER A 198 20.02 18.80 -18.18
N MET A 199 19.31 18.70 -17.05
CA MET A 199 19.32 19.68 -15.96
C MET A 199 20.55 19.61 -15.05
N GLY A 200 21.50 18.69 -15.29
CA GLY A 200 22.81 18.71 -14.63
C GLY A 200 22.84 18.35 -13.13
N LEU A 201 21.75 17.84 -12.56
CA LEU A 201 21.65 17.49 -11.14
C LEU A 201 22.31 16.13 -10.83
N LYS A 202 23.57 16.14 -10.38
CA LYS A 202 24.32 14.92 -10.02
C LYS A 202 23.93 14.30 -8.66
N GLY A 203 23.02 14.93 -7.91
CA GLY A 203 22.67 14.56 -6.53
C GLY A 203 21.32 13.86 -6.32
N ALA A 204 20.31 14.12 -7.16
CA ALA A 204 18.93 13.67 -6.92
C ALA A 204 18.72 12.15 -7.08
N ALA A 205 19.47 11.51 -7.99
CA ALA A 205 19.31 10.08 -8.28
C ALA A 205 19.87 9.13 -7.20
N LYS A 206 20.56 9.64 -6.16
CA LYS A 206 21.20 8.79 -5.13
C LYS A 206 20.30 8.42 -3.96
N LYS A 207 19.10 9.00 -3.87
CA LYS A 207 18.20 8.87 -2.72
C LYS A 207 16.87 8.22 -3.11
N SER A 208 16.88 7.24 -4.01
CA SER A 208 15.73 6.34 -4.12
C SER A 208 15.97 5.13 -3.21
N PRO A 209 15.14 4.85 -2.19
CA PRO A 209 15.01 3.51 -1.64
C PRO A 209 14.19 2.66 -2.61
N ALA A 210 14.64 2.57 -3.86
CA ALA A 210 14.07 1.68 -4.85
C ALA A 210 14.70 0.31 -4.64
N ALA A 211 13.97 -0.54 -3.92
CA ALA A 211 14.28 -1.94 -3.70
C ALA A 211 15.66 -2.18 -3.08
N THR A 212 15.69 -2.40 -1.76
CA THR A 212 16.47 -3.56 -1.31
C THR A 212 15.90 -4.76 -2.07
N GLU A 213 16.54 -5.07 -3.19
CA GLU A 213 16.60 -6.41 -3.72
C GLU A 213 16.83 -7.32 -2.52
N PHE A 214 15.80 -8.08 -2.19
CA PHE A 214 15.92 -9.19 -1.26
C PHE A 214 16.76 -10.20 -2.03
N ASP A 215 18.08 -10.14 -1.85
CA ASP A 215 19.05 -11.05 -2.44
C ASP A 215 18.58 -12.50 -2.25
N ASP A 216 18.26 -13.14 -3.37
CA ASP A 216 18.15 -14.58 -3.50
C ASP A 216 19.54 -15.20 -3.29
N ASP A 217 19.86 -15.68 -2.08
CA ASP A 217 20.79 -16.81 -1.87
C ASP A 217 20.74 -17.34 -0.43
N VAL A 218 20.02 -18.48 -0.25
CA VAL A 218 20.25 -19.66 0.64
C VAL A 218 18.93 -20.38 0.96
#